data_AF-A0A8J6NBF8-F1
#
_entry.id   AF-A0A8J6NBF8-F1
#
_cell.length_a   1.000
_cell.length_b   1.000
_cell.length_c   1.000
_cell.angle_alpha   90.00
_cell.angle_beta   90.00
_cell.angle_gamma   90.00
#
_symmetry.space_group_name_H-M   'P 1'
#
loop_
_entity.id
_entity.type
_entity.pdbx_description
1 polymer ?
#
loop_
_entity_poly.entity_id
_entity_poly.type
_entity_poly.pdbx_seq_one_letter_code
_entity_poly.pdbx_strand_id
1 'polypeptide(L)' 'MTKKTDLEKLRILLPHWLEHSHSHQEEFQKWAKIAEQEGEAAAASEIKKALEAMAAADTALKKSLEILGGQIEGHHHHH' A
#
# COMPACT_ATOMS: atom_id res chain seq x y z
N MET A 1 20.23 7.25 23.24
CA MET A 1 19.19 7.24 22.20
C MET A 1 18.00 6.50 22.74
N THR A 2 16.85 7.15 22.87
CA THR A 2 15.61 6.53 23.37
C THR A 2 15.16 5.47 22.36
N LYS A 3 15.01 4.22 22.79
CA LYS A 3 14.53 3.13 21.95
C LYS A 3 13.09 3.47 21.56
N LYS A 4 12.80 3.60 20.26
CA LYS A 4 11.42 3.76 19.78
C LYS A 4 10.56 2.60 20.26
N THR A 5 9.37 2.92 20.75
CA THR A 5 8.34 1.95 21.05
C THR A 5 7.92 1.23 19.76
N ASP A 6 7.38 0.02 19.87
CA ASP A 6 6.93 -0.71 18.69
C ASP A 6 5.75 0.00 18.00
N LEU A 7 4.97 0.80 18.73
CA LEU A 7 3.93 1.67 18.16
C LEU A 7 4.52 2.82 17.32
N GLU A 8 5.62 3.44 17.76
CA GLU A 8 6.31 4.45 16.95
C GLU A 8 6.93 3.85 15.69
N LYS A 9 7.47 2.62 15.79
CA LYS A 9 7.93 1.89 14.60
C LYS A 9 6.78 1.58 13.65
N LEU A 10 5.63 1.15 14.17
CA LEU A 10 4.45 0.86 13.35
C LEU A 10 3.97 2.10 12.59
N ARG A 11 3.97 3.28 13.23
CA ARG A 11 3.62 4.56 12.60
C ARG A 11 4.58 4.98 11.47
N ILE A 12 5.81 4.45 11.46
CA ILE A 12 6.77 4.63 10.37
C ILE A 12 6.53 3.61 9.26
N LEU A 13 6.25 2.35 9.62
CA LEU A 13 6.02 1.27 8.65
C LEU A 13 4.74 1.44 7.84
N LEU A 14 3.65 1.94 8.45
CA LEU A 14 2.36 2.11 7.78
C LEU A 14 2.46 2.98 6.51
N PRO A 15 3.07 4.19 6.53
CA PRO A 15 3.33 4.96 5.31
C PRO A 15 4.15 4.19 4.24
N HIS A 16 5.18 3.45 4.65
CA HIS A 16 6.01 2.67 3.70
C HIS A 16 5.24 1.54 3.03
N TRP A 17 4.38 0.85 3.77
CA TRP A 17 3.52 -0.18 3.19
C TRP A 17 2.49 0.40 2.23
N LEU A 18 1.93 1.58 2.55
CA LEU A 18 1.02 2.29 1.65
C LEU A 18 1.71 2.72 0.36
N GLU A 19 2.92 3.28 0.46
CA GLU A 19 3.75 3.63 -0.71
C GLU A 19 4.04 2.41 -1.59
N HIS A 20 4.44 1.29 -0.97
CA HIS A 20 4.72 0.05 -1.69
C HIS A 20 3.45 -0.55 -2.31
N SER A 21 2.31 -0.50 -1.61
CA SER A 21 1.01 -0.95 -2.11
C SER A 21 0.60 -0.17 -3.36
N HIS A 22 0.76 1.15 -3.38
CA HIS A 22 0.48 1.96 -4.57
C HIS A 22 1.37 1.58 -5.76
N SER A 23 2.67 1.34 -5.54
CA SER A 23 3.59 0.88 -6.60
C SER A 23 3.14 -0.46 -7.21
N HIS A 24 2.71 -1.41 -6.38
CA HIS A 24 2.15 -2.68 -6.86
C HIS A 24 0.82 -2.49 -7.58
N GLN A 25 -0.04 -1.60 -7.11
CA GLN A 25 -1.31 -1.30 -7.78
C GLN A 25 -1.09 -0.76 -9.19
N GLU A 26 -0.12 0.14 -9.39
CA GLU A 26 0.24 0.64 -10.73
C GLU A 26 0.70 -0.50 -11.66
N GLU A 27 1.54 -1.40 -11.15
CA GLU A 27 2.00 -2.57 -11.90
C GLU A 27 0.85 -3.53 -12.23
N PHE A 28 -0.03 -3.80 -11.27
CA PHE A 28 -1.20 -4.67 -11.46
C PHE A 28 -2.17 -4.07 -12.48
N GLN A 29 -2.41 -2.76 -12.45
CA GLN A 29 -3.23 -2.07 -13.46
C GLN A 29 -2.65 -2.22 -14.86
N LYS A 30 -1.33 -2.05 -15.01
CA LYS A 30 -0.63 -2.28 -16.28
C LYS A 30 -0.85 -3.70 -16.80
N TRP A 31 -0.67 -4.70 -15.94
CA TRP A 31 -0.81 -6.11 -16.34
C TRP A 31 -2.26 -6.53 -16.58
N ALA A 32 -3.23 -5.99 -15.83
CA ALA A 32 -4.64 -6.19 -16.13
C ALA A 32 -4.97 -5.71 -17.55
N LYS A 33 -4.49 -4.53 -17.94
CA LYS A 33 -4.69 -3.99 -19.29
C LYS A 33 -4.04 -4.85 -20.36
N ILE A 34 -2.82 -5.34 -20.13
CA ILE A 34 -2.13 -6.24 -21.06
C ILE A 34 -2.94 -7.54 -21.21
N ALA A 35 -3.40 -8.14 -20.11
CA ALA A 35 -4.23 -9.35 -20.16
C ALA A 35 -5.52 -9.13 -20.97
N GLU A 36 -6.18 -7.98 -20.84
CA GLU A 36 -7.34 -7.64 -21.69
C GLU A 36 -6.99 -7.53 -23.18
N GLN A 37 -5.84 -6.92 -23.49
CA GLN A 37 -5.36 -6.75 -24.87
C GLN A 37 -5.00 -8.08 -25.54
N GLU A 38 -4.49 -9.04 -24.76
CA GLU A 38 -4.17 -10.39 -25.22
C GLU A 38 -5.37 -11.35 -25.24
N GLY A 39 -6.58 -10.86 -24.89
CA GLY A 39 -7.82 -11.65 -24.91
C GLY A 39 -8.08 -12.47 -23.64
N GLU A 40 -7.23 -12.34 -22.61
CA GLU A 40 -7.34 -13.04 -21.33
C GLU A 40 -8.21 -12.27 -20.32
N ALA A 41 -9.46 -12.03 -20.67
CA ALA A 41 -10.41 -11.24 -19.87
C ALA A 41 -10.64 -11.80 -18.45
N ALA A 42 -10.60 -13.13 -18.28
CA ALA A 42 -10.76 -13.77 -16.98
C ALA A 42 -9.59 -13.44 -16.05
N ALA A 43 -8.34 -13.52 -16.54
CA ALA A 43 -7.16 -13.17 -15.77
C ALA A 43 -7.14 -11.67 -15.42
N ALA A 44 -7.49 -10.80 -16.38
CA ALA A 44 -7.64 -9.38 -16.13
C ALA A 44 -8.67 -9.06 -15.03
N SER A 45 -9.79 -9.79 -15.01
CA SER A 45 -10.82 -9.64 -13.97
C SER A 45 -10.29 -9.99 -12.58
N GLU A 46 -9.54 -11.09 -12.44
CA GLU A 46 -8.94 -11.45 -11.15
C GLU A 46 -7.87 -10.46 -10.69
N ILE A 47 -7.05 -9.91 -11.60
CA ILE A 47 -6.09 -8.85 -11.26
C ILE A 47 -6.81 -7.58 -10.80
N LYS A 48 -7.95 -7.23 -11.42
CA LYS A 48 -8.79 -6.10 -10.99
C LYS A 48 -9.40 -6.32 -9.60
N LYS A 49 -9.82 -7.55 -9.26
CA LYS A 49 -10.24 -7.88 -7.89
C LYS A 49 -9.10 -7.75 -6.88
N ALA A 50 -7.87 -8.12 -7.27
CA ALA A 50 -6.70 -7.90 -6.42
C ALA A 50 -6.47 -6.41 -6.15
N LEU A 51 -6.62 -5.55 -7.16
CA LEU A 51 -6.55 -4.08 -6.99
C LEU A 51 -7.59 -3.56 -5.99
N GLU A 52 -8.84 -4.03 -6.07
CA GLU A 52 -9.90 -3.66 -5.12
C GLU A 52 -9.57 -4.10 -3.69
N ALA A 53 -9.05 -5.31 -3.52
CA ALA A 53 -8.62 -5.82 -2.21
C ALA A 53 -7.45 -5.01 -1.63
N MET A 54 -6.49 -4.62 -2.47
CA MET A 54 -5.37 -3.75 -2.05
C MET A 54 -5.87 -2.36 -1.64
N ALA A 55 -6.78 -1.77 -2.39
CA ALA A 55 -7.37 -0.48 -2.03
C ALA A 55 -8.12 -0.55 -0.68
N ALA A 56 -8.85 -1.63 -0.43
CA ALA A 56 -9.51 -1.86 0.87
C ALA A 56 -8.49 -2.02 2.01
N ALA A 57 -7.39 -2.73 1.77
CA ALA A 57 -6.29 -2.84 2.73
C ALA A 57 -5.66 -1.47 3.02
N ASP A 58 -5.39 -0.66 1.99
CA ASP A 58 -4.84 0.69 2.14
C ASP A 58 -5.75 1.59 2.97
N THR A 59 -7.07 1.52 2.77
CA THR A 59 -8.03 2.25 3.62
C THR A 59 -7.93 1.82 5.08
N ALA A 60 -7.81 0.52 5.35
CA ALA A 60 -7.65 0.02 6.72
C ALA A 60 -6.33 0.45 7.35
N LEU A 61 -5.23 0.44 6.59
CA LEU A 61 -3.90 0.89 7.04
C LEU A 61 -3.88 2.40 7.31
N LYS A 62 -4.48 3.22 6.45
CA LYS A 62 -4.64 4.67 6.66
C LYS A 62 -5.42 4.95 7.96
N LYS A 63 -6.54 4.26 8.18
CA LYS A 63 -7.32 4.37 9.42
C LYS A 63 -6.51 3.93 10.65
N SER A 64 -5.72 2.87 10.54
CA SER A 64 -4.82 2.44 11.62
C SER A 64 -3.79 3.53 11.94
N LEU A 65 -3.24 4.21 10.94
CA LEU A 65 -2.29 5.30 11.14
C LEU A 65 -2.96 6.48 11.85
N GLU A 66 -4.18 6.84 11.48
CA GLU A 66 -4.97 7.89 12.14
C GLU A 66 -5.24 7.56 13.62
N ILE A 67 -5.67 6.33 13.93
CA ILE A 67 -5.90 5.86 15.31
C ILE A 67 -4.61 5.96 16.14
N LEU A 68 -3.46 5.71 15.54
CA LEU A 68 -2.15 5.79 16.19
C LEU A 68 -1.60 7.22 16.31
N GLY A 69 -2.37 8.24 15.89
CA GLY A 69 -2.01 9.65 15.99
C GLY A 69 -1.23 10.19 14.78
N GLY A 70 -1.35 9.57 13.62
CA GLY A 70 -0.77 10.04 12.36
C GLY A 70 0.71 9.68 12.18
N GLN A 71 1.29 10.11 11.06
CA GLN A 71 2.73 9.95 10.80
C GLN A 71 3.56 10.75 11.80
N ILE A 72 4.73 10.23 12.17
CA ILE A 72 5.68 10.96 13.02
C ILE A 72 6.43 11.96 12.13
N GLU A 73 6.14 13.26 12.28
CA GLU A 73 6.90 14.33 11.62
C GLU A 73 8.37 14.30 12.08
N GLY A 74 9.32 14.30 11.13
CA GLY A 74 10.75 14.40 11.41
C GLY A 74 11.61 13.15 11.16
N HIS A 75 11.05 12.05 10.65
CA HIS A 75 11.88 10.95 10.12
C HIS A 75 12.38 11.24 8.70
N HIS A 76 13.41 12.09 8.63
CA HIS A 76 14.23 12.21 7.44
C HIS A 76 14.87 10.84 7.13
N HIS A 77 14.49 10.26 6.00
CA HIS A 77 15.21 9.17 5.37
C HIS A 77 16.57 9.73 4.93
N HIS A 78 17.61 9.42 5.69
CA HIS A 78 18.97 9.53 5.17
C HIS A 78 19.13 8.45 4.11
N HIS A 79 19.19 8.89 2.85
CA HIS A 79 19.79 8.15 1.75
C HIS A 79 21.31 8.05 1.94
#